data_AF-A0A075A1T2-F1
#
_entry.id   AF-A0A075A1T2-F1
#
_cell.length_a   1.000
_cell.length_b   1.000
_cell.length_c   1.000
_cell.angle_alpha   90.00
_cell.angle_beta   90.00
_cell.angle_gamma   90.00
#
_symmetry.space_group_name_H-M   'P 1'
#
loop_
_entity.id
_entity.type
_entity.pdbx_description
1 polymer ?
#
loop_
_entity_poly.entity_id
_entity_poly.type
_entity_poly.pdbx_seq_one_letter_code
_entity_poly.pdbx_strand_id
1 'polypeptide(L)'
;MQRNRQKNMSNQKGASGKQVVLSNKNDYCFRLLEVRKRMEIFFPQTRMEISFLGLTKQQLEARIRLFYTRDLVVEVRVKKIEPAKHYDVISLARAMNDNFAQQTKELFSLEVEAVHEAMSSGIYVAWRPTEKPWNQQDCQRVCSKSRCFCGHLLNQHQRFDGKRPFLGCEERGCACQAFKFVPSRPEEVGEYWLVKRRDFDRAAYRVKCKCKHTHEQHEVHPPPFQCKAKGCGCSAFTSAFVCAACEKPWHLHETVIETEAERRAAGRQVGEAWMPFSELPELSKIALTGVDNPDIQTLADALPPEARERLLAEQQGHQTQLPGPSKSSRLGQ
;
A
#
# COMPACT_ATOMS: atom_id res chain seq x y z
N MET A 1 14.17 -43.56 41.19
CA MET A 1 13.56 -42.82 42.32
C MET A 1 14.32 -41.51 42.46
N GLN A 2 13.71 -40.38 42.10
CA GLN A 2 13.12 -39.40 43.04
C GLN A 2 14.22 -38.58 43.76
N ARG A 3 14.21 -37.26 43.93
CA ARG A 3 13.26 -36.13 43.79
C ARG A 3 14.12 -34.85 43.99
N ASN A 4 13.89 -33.74 43.26
CA ASN A 4 13.17 -32.51 43.71
C ASN A 4 13.64 -31.97 45.08
N ARG A 5 13.79 -30.67 45.37
CA ARG A 5 13.24 -29.36 44.92
C ARG A 5 13.98 -28.33 45.84
N GLN A 6 14.13 -27.02 45.65
CA GLN A 6 13.12 -25.97 45.43
C GLN A 6 13.81 -24.59 45.57
N LYS A 7 13.44 -23.62 44.71
CA LYS A 7 13.10 -22.20 45.02
C LYS A 7 12.99 -21.47 43.67
N ASN A 8 11.78 -21.31 43.16
CA ASN A 8 10.95 -20.08 43.23
C ASN A 8 11.46 -18.95 42.32
N MET A 9 10.85 -18.83 41.13
CA MET A 9 10.67 -17.54 40.45
C MET A 9 9.26 -17.47 39.85
N SER A 10 8.55 -16.45 40.28
CA SER A 10 7.23 -16.03 39.86
C SER A 10 7.24 -15.36 38.49
N ASN A 11 6.44 -15.91 37.58
CA ASN A 11 5.48 -15.24 36.72
C ASN A 11 5.94 -13.99 35.90
N GLN A 12 6.36 -14.23 34.65
CA GLN A 12 6.15 -13.29 33.54
C GLN A 12 5.57 -14.07 32.34
N LYS A 13 4.27 -13.88 32.09
CA LYS A 13 3.61 -14.36 30.87
C LYS A 13 3.91 -13.39 29.73
N GLY A 14 4.95 -13.70 28.95
CA GLY A 14 5.15 -13.15 27.60
C GLY A 14 4.74 -14.21 26.59
N ALA A 15 3.73 -13.93 25.77
CA ALA A 15 3.31 -14.79 24.68
C ALA A 15 4.41 -14.85 23.60
N SER A 16 5.31 -15.82 23.69
CA SER A 16 6.19 -16.18 22.58
C SER A 16 5.41 -17.10 21.64
N GLY A 17 4.96 -16.55 20.51
CA GLY A 17 4.47 -17.37 19.41
C GLY A 17 5.63 -18.21 18.87
N LYS A 18 5.59 -19.52 19.06
CA LYS A 18 6.58 -20.44 18.48
C LYS A 18 6.36 -20.50 16.97
N GLN A 19 7.39 -20.12 16.21
CA GLN A 19 7.45 -20.34 14.78
C GLN A 19 7.79 -21.82 14.54
N VAL A 20 6.85 -22.59 14.01
CA VAL A 20 7.11 -23.96 13.54
C VAL A 20 7.06 -23.94 12.02
N VAL A 21 8.22 -24.03 11.38
CA VAL A 21 8.33 -24.24 9.93
C VAL A 21 8.38 -25.74 9.71
N LEU A 22 7.34 -26.30 9.09
CA LEU A 22 7.35 -27.69 8.61
C LEU A 22 7.62 -27.66 7.11
N SER A 23 8.88 -27.92 6.74
CA SER A 23 9.26 -28.28 5.38
C SER A 23 8.86 -29.73 5.13
N ASN A 24 8.06 -29.97 4.09
CA ASN A 24 7.88 -31.31 3.54
C ASN A 24 8.19 -31.25 2.04
N LYS A 25 8.73 -32.33 1.48
CA LYS A 25 9.40 -32.41 0.16
C LYS A 25 8.53 -32.17 -1.08
N ASN A 26 7.31 -31.64 -0.92
CA ASN A 26 6.47 -31.10 -1.99
C ASN A 26 6.16 -29.65 -1.62
N ASP A 27 6.66 -28.69 -2.41
CA ASP A 27 6.71 -27.24 -2.13
C ASP A 27 5.35 -26.59 -1.81
N TYR A 28 4.88 -26.74 -0.58
CA TYR A 28 3.75 -25.98 -0.04
C TYR A 28 4.18 -25.30 1.25
N CYS A 29 4.31 -23.98 1.20
CA CYS A 29 4.66 -23.15 2.35
C CYS A 29 3.38 -22.75 3.10
N PHE A 30 3.09 -23.42 4.23
CA PHE A 30 1.92 -23.10 5.07
C PHE A 30 2.33 -22.24 6.27
N ARG A 31 1.65 -21.11 6.48
CA ARG A 31 1.87 -20.24 7.65
C ARG A 31 0.62 -20.25 8.55
N LEU A 32 0.70 -20.98 9.67
CA LEU A 32 -0.29 -20.94 10.75
C LEU A 32 0.20 -19.97 11.83
N LEU A 33 -0.52 -18.87 12.04
CA LEU A 33 -0.31 -17.96 13.18
C LEU A 33 -1.33 -18.29 14.27
N GLU A 34 -0.84 -18.52 15.48
CA GLU A 34 -1.58 -19.03 16.65
C GLU A 34 -2.43 -17.97 17.37
N VAL A 35 -3.06 -17.07 16.61
CA VAL A 35 -4.10 -16.14 17.13
C VAL A 35 -5.21 -16.09 16.07
N ARG A 36 -6.20 -16.97 16.23
CA ARG A 36 -7.17 -17.39 15.18
C ARG A 36 -8.10 -16.28 14.69
N LYS A 37 -8.52 -16.39 13.40
CA LYS A 37 -9.87 -16.88 12.99
C LYS A 37 -10.18 -16.74 11.46
N ARG A 38 -9.26 -17.11 10.55
CA ARG A 38 -9.54 -17.39 9.11
C ARG A 38 -8.31 -18.00 8.45
N MET A 39 -8.48 -18.90 7.49
CA MET A 39 -7.38 -19.41 6.66
C MET A 39 -7.78 -19.30 5.19
N GLU A 40 -7.06 -18.46 4.45
CA GLU A 40 -7.21 -18.32 3.00
C GLU A 40 -6.03 -19.03 2.34
N ILE A 41 -6.32 -19.86 1.34
CA ILE A 41 -5.31 -20.67 0.65
C ILE A 41 -5.40 -20.35 -0.83
N PHE A 42 -4.24 -20.04 -1.40
CA PHE A 42 -4.06 -19.73 -2.81
C PHE A 42 -3.39 -20.92 -3.50
N PHE A 43 -3.99 -21.41 -4.58
CA PHE A 43 -3.44 -22.51 -5.37
C PHE A 43 -3.02 -21.97 -6.74
N PRO A 44 -1.75 -22.15 -7.17
CA PRO A 44 -1.36 -21.90 -8.55
C PRO A 44 -1.92 -22.99 -9.48
N GLN A 45 -2.03 -22.64 -10.77
CA GLN A 45 -2.74 -23.38 -11.81
C GLN A 45 -1.96 -24.59 -12.33
N THR A 46 -1.54 -25.52 -11.46
CA THR A 46 -1.46 -26.91 -11.95
C THR A 46 -2.89 -27.36 -12.21
N ARG A 47 -3.12 -28.16 -13.26
CA ARG A 47 -4.43 -28.61 -13.71
C ARG A 47 -5.10 -29.46 -12.61
N MET A 48 -5.67 -28.80 -11.62
CA MET A 48 -6.37 -29.42 -10.51
C MET A 48 -7.83 -29.51 -10.91
N GLU A 49 -8.31 -30.73 -11.11
CA GLU A 49 -9.74 -31.00 -11.24
C GLU A 49 -10.48 -30.46 -10.00
N ILE A 50 -11.74 -30.06 -10.18
CA ILE A 50 -12.62 -29.56 -9.10
C ILE A 50 -12.64 -30.53 -7.89
N SER A 51 -12.45 -31.82 -8.16
CA SER A 51 -12.26 -32.89 -7.17
C SER A 51 -11.11 -32.63 -6.20
N PHE A 52 -9.97 -32.09 -6.66
CA PHE A 52 -8.78 -31.89 -5.84
C PHE A 52 -8.88 -30.67 -4.90
N LEU A 53 -9.58 -29.60 -5.32
CA LEU A 53 -9.94 -28.47 -4.43
C LEU A 53 -10.92 -28.91 -3.33
N GLY A 54 -11.86 -29.80 -3.66
CA GLY A 54 -12.74 -30.43 -2.69
C GLY A 54 -11.99 -31.31 -1.69
N LEU A 55 -11.07 -32.14 -2.17
CA LEU A 55 -10.26 -33.04 -1.34
C LEU A 55 -9.29 -32.29 -0.42
N THR A 56 -8.65 -31.21 -0.90
CA THR A 56 -7.78 -30.36 -0.07
C THR A 56 -8.57 -29.64 1.01
N LYS A 57 -9.75 -29.08 0.67
CA LYS A 57 -10.68 -28.51 1.67
C LYS A 57 -11.09 -29.55 2.72
N GLN A 58 -11.50 -30.76 2.30
CA GLN A 58 -11.86 -31.85 3.21
C GLN A 58 -10.69 -32.28 4.11
N GLN A 59 -9.48 -32.43 3.56
CA GLN A 59 -8.29 -32.77 4.33
C GLN A 59 -7.97 -31.70 5.39
N LEU A 60 -8.14 -30.42 5.05
CA LEU A 60 -7.93 -29.30 5.96
C LEU A 60 -8.99 -29.25 7.07
N GLU A 61 -10.26 -29.41 6.72
CA GLU A 61 -11.36 -29.52 7.67
C GLU A 61 -11.16 -30.70 8.62
N ALA A 62 -10.75 -31.86 8.10
CA ALA A 62 -10.44 -33.05 8.90
C ALA A 62 -9.26 -32.80 9.85
N ARG A 63 -8.15 -32.20 9.37
CA ARG A 63 -7.02 -31.84 10.23
C ARG A 63 -7.44 -30.84 11.31
N ILE A 64 -8.23 -29.83 10.98
CA ILE A 64 -8.73 -28.86 11.97
C ILE A 64 -9.57 -29.56 13.04
N ARG A 65 -10.46 -30.49 12.66
CA ARG A 65 -11.29 -31.26 13.60
C ARG A 65 -10.47 -32.18 14.51
N LEU A 66 -9.40 -32.80 13.98
CA LEU A 66 -8.58 -33.74 14.73
C LEU A 66 -7.61 -33.05 15.72
N PHE A 67 -7.06 -31.90 15.36
CA PHE A 67 -6.04 -31.21 16.15
C PHE A 67 -6.60 -30.17 17.12
N TYR A 68 -7.87 -29.77 17.01
CA TYR A 68 -8.46 -28.74 17.86
C TYR A 68 -9.76 -29.23 18.52
N THR A 69 -9.67 -29.53 19.81
CA THR A 69 -10.81 -29.92 20.64
C THR A 69 -11.63 -28.69 21.06
N ARG A 70 -12.95 -28.79 20.81
CA ARG A 70 -14.08 -27.87 21.13
C ARG A 70 -14.32 -26.67 20.19
N ASP A 71 -15.50 -26.71 19.55
CA ASP A 71 -16.31 -25.60 19.02
C ASP A 71 -15.62 -24.50 18.21
N LEU A 72 -14.70 -24.88 17.30
CA LEU A 72 -14.23 -23.97 16.26
C LEU A 72 -14.87 -24.26 14.92
N VAL A 73 -15.87 -23.44 14.58
CA VAL A 73 -16.33 -23.28 13.20
C VAL A 73 -15.24 -22.52 12.44
N VAL A 74 -14.38 -23.26 11.72
CA VAL A 74 -13.41 -22.68 10.79
C VAL A 74 -14.03 -22.72 9.39
N GLU A 75 -14.42 -21.57 8.88
CA GLU A 75 -14.89 -21.44 7.51
C GLU A 75 -13.67 -21.39 6.57
N VAL A 76 -13.51 -22.42 5.74
CA VAL A 76 -12.49 -22.46 4.68
C VAL A 76 -13.13 -21.97 3.39
N ARG A 77 -12.70 -20.78 2.92
CA ARG A 77 -13.07 -20.24 1.62
C ARG A 77 -11.91 -20.41 0.65
N VAL A 78 -12.15 -21.12 -0.43
CA VAL A 78 -11.21 -21.26 -1.55
C VAL A 78 -11.68 -20.29 -2.63
N LYS A 79 -10.88 -19.26 -2.93
CA LYS A 79 -11.09 -18.41 -4.09
C LYS A 79 -10.22 -18.95 -5.23
N LYS A 80 -10.84 -19.26 -6.37
CA LYS A 80 -10.12 -19.54 -7.61
C LYS A 80 -9.51 -18.22 -8.08
N ILE A 81 -8.19 -18.13 -8.15
CA ILE A 81 -7.52 -17.01 -8.81
C ILE A 81 -7.46 -17.35 -10.30
N GLU A 82 -8.10 -16.54 -11.12
CA GLU A 82 -7.89 -16.59 -12.57
C GLU A 82 -6.67 -15.72 -12.90
N PRO A 83 -5.68 -16.23 -13.64
CA PRO A 83 -4.54 -15.43 -14.04
C PRO A 83 -4.99 -14.26 -14.91
N ALA A 84 -4.24 -13.16 -14.86
CA ALA A 84 -4.44 -12.03 -15.75
C ALA A 84 -4.37 -12.48 -17.21
N LYS A 85 -5.26 -11.93 -18.05
CA LYS A 85 -5.29 -12.25 -19.49
C LYS A 85 -4.03 -11.74 -20.19
N HIS A 86 -3.47 -10.64 -19.70
CA HIS A 86 -2.28 -9.99 -20.23
C HIS A 86 -1.26 -9.77 -19.09
N TYR A 87 0.03 -9.79 -19.42
CA TYR A 87 1.09 -9.38 -18.50
C TYR A 87 1.15 -7.85 -18.42
N ASP A 88 0.16 -7.27 -17.76
CA ASP A 88 -0.06 -5.82 -17.67
C ASP A 88 -0.64 -5.46 -16.30
N VAL A 89 -0.31 -4.27 -15.79
CA VAL A 89 -0.72 -3.81 -14.46
C VAL A 89 -2.25 -3.67 -14.31
N ILE A 90 -2.96 -3.20 -15.35
CA ILE A 90 -4.42 -3.08 -15.34
C ILE A 90 -5.05 -4.46 -15.41
N SER A 91 -4.53 -5.34 -16.28
CA SER A 91 -5.03 -6.71 -16.40
C SER A 91 -4.87 -7.50 -15.08
N LEU A 92 -3.73 -7.34 -14.41
CA LEU A 92 -3.49 -7.93 -13.09
C LEU A 92 -4.42 -7.34 -12.03
N ALA A 93 -4.57 -6.02 -11.99
CA ALA A 93 -5.45 -5.36 -11.03
C ALA A 93 -6.91 -5.82 -11.19
N ARG A 94 -7.39 -6.00 -12.43
CA ARG A 94 -8.72 -6.55 -12.72
C ARG A 94 -8.86 -8.00 -12.26
N ALA A 95 -7.86 -8.85 -12.55
CA ALA A 95 -7.89 -10.26 -12.14
C ALA A 95 -7.89 -10.44 -10.61
N MET A 96 -7.31 -9.48 -9.87
CA MET A 96 -7.27 -9.52 -8.41
C MET A 96 -8.51 -8.95 -7.73
N ASN A 97 -9.34 -8.19 -8.45
CA ASN A 97 -10.41 -7.38 -7.86
C ASN A 97 -11.73 -7.49 -8.65
N ASP A 98 -12.67 -8.27 -8.11
CA ASP A 98 -14.01 -8.50 -8.68
C ASP A 98 -14.80 -7.19 -8.93
N ASN A 99 -14.49 -6.11 -8.21
CA ASN A 99 -15.10 -4.78 -8.34
C ASN A 99 -14.02 -3.70 -8.58
N PHE A 100 -13.22 -3.90 -9.63
CA PHE A 100 -12.07 -3.06 -9.97
C PHE A 100 -12.38 -1.55 -9.99
N ALA A 101 -13.47 -1.14 -10.65
CA ALA A 101 -13.78 0.28 -10.82
C ALA A 101 -14.12 0.97 -9.49
N GLN A 102 -14.98 0.37 -8.68
CA GLN A 102 -15.35 0.93 -7.38
C GLN A 102 -14.17 0.97 -6.41
N GLN A 103 -13.34 -0.09 -6.41
CA GLN A 103 -12.13 -0.10 -5.58
C GLN A 103 -11.11 0.95 -6.02
N THR A 104 -10.94 1.16 -7.33
CA THR A 104 -10.09 2.22 -7.87
C THR A 104 -10.61 3.60 -7.41
N LYS A 105 -11.92 3.84 -7.49
CA LYS A 105 -12.52 5.08 -6.98
C LYS A 105 -12.27 5.29 -5.49
N GLU A 106 -12.51 4.28 -4.68
CA GLU A 106 -12.32 4.35 -3.23
C GLU A 106 -10.85 4.63 -2.87
N LEU A 107 -9.92 3.98 -3.57
CA LEU A 107 -8.48 4.15 -3.38
C LEU A 107 -8.04 5.61 -3.60
N PHE A 108 -8.48 6.22 -4.71
CA PHE A 108 -8.07 7.57 -5.12
C PHE A 108 -9.02 8.69 -4.65
N SER A 109 -10.07 8.37 -3.90
CA SER A 109 -11.08 9.32 -3.42
C SER A 109 -10.49 10.57 -2.72
N LEU A 110 -9.51 10.38 -1.82
CA LEU A 110 -8.84 11.50 -1.13
C LEU A 110 -8.00 12.36 -2.07
N GLU A 111 -7.43 11.77 -3.13
CA GLU A 111 -6.66 12.52 -4.12
C GLU A 111 -7.56 13.30 -5.06
N VAL A 112 -8.69 12.72 -5.46
CA VAL A 112 -9.72 13.43 -6.22
C VAL A 112 -10.28 14.60 -5.40
N GLU A 113 -10.55 14.39 -4.11
CA GLU A 113 -10.95 15.46 -3.19
C GLU A 113 -9.89 16.57 -3.09
N ALA A 114 -8.60 16.21 -3.00
CA ALA A 114 -7.51 17.17 -2.99
C ALA A 114 -7.47 18.04 -4.26
N VAL A 115 -7.75 17.45 -5.43
CA VAL A 115 -7.81 18.19 -6.71
C VAL A 115 -9.00 19.15 -6.72
N HIS A 116 -10.17 18.70 -6.26
CA HIS A 116 -11.34 19.59 -6.16
C HIS A 116 -11.12 20.75 -5.19
N GLU A 117 -10.52 20.48 -4.03
CA GLU A 117 -10.13 21.53 -3.09
C GLU A 117 -9.13 22.51 -3.72
N ALA A 118 -8.14 22.02 -4.45
CA ALA A 118 -7.16 22.87 -5.13
C ALA A 118 -7.79 23.72 -6.25
N MET A 119 -8.69 23.15 -7.05
CA MET A 119 -9.44 23.90 -8.06
C MET A 119 -10.32 25.00 -7.46
N SER A 120 -10.92 24.74 -6.29
CA SER A 120 -11.79 25.71 -5.62
C SER A 120 -11.02 26.83 -4.90
N SER A 121 -9.83 26.53 -4.37
CA SER A 121 -9.06 27.44 -3.53
C SER A 121 -7.87 28.09 -4.23
N GLY A 122 -7.43 27.51 -5.36
CA GLY A 122 -6.17 27.86 -6.01
C GLY A 122 -4.92 27.39 -5.23
N ILE A 123 -5.08 26.57 -4.18
CA ILE A 123 -3.99 26.09 -3.32
C ILE A 123 -3.81 24.58 -3.50
N TYR A 124 -2.60 24.18 -3.89
CA TYR A 124 -2.21 22.81 -4.15
C TYR A 124 -1.34 22.31 -3.02
N VAL A 125 -1.76 21.23 -2.36
CA VAL A 125 -0.98 20.58 -1.31
C VAL A 125 -0.53 19.21 -1.81
N ALA A 126 0.77 19.03 -1.94
CA ALA A 126 1.38 17.81 -2.47
C ALA A 126 2.38 17.25 -1.47
N TRP A 127 2.51 15.92 -1.46
CA TRP A 127 3.61 15.23 -0.80
C TRP A 127 4.52 14.63 -1.86
N ARG A 128 5.79 15.02 -1.86
CA ARG A 128 6.73 14.68 -2.94
C ARG A 128 8.14 14.41 -2.45
N PRO A 129 8.95 13.66 -3.20
CA PRO A 129 10.33 13.40 -2.86
C PRO A 129 11.15 14.68 -2.88
N THR A 130 12.15 14.79 -2.03
CA THR A 130 13.08 15.93 -2.03
C THR A 130 14.24 15.74 -3.01
N GLU A 131 14.53 14.50 -3.39
CA GLU A 131 15.70 14.15 -4.21
C GLU A 131 15.40 14.17 -5.71
N LYS A 132 16.36 14.65 -6.51
CA LYS A 132 16.32 14.56 -7.98
C LYS A 132 16.57 13.10 -8.43
N PRO A 133 16.00 12.65 -9.58
CA PRO A 133 15.10 13.39 -10.47
C PRO A 133 13.62 13.39 -10.04
N TRP A 134 13.29 12.76 -8.90
CA TRP A 134 11.92 12.49 -8.47
C TRP A 134 11.19 13.68 -7.85
N ASN A 135 11.90 14.77 -7.53
CA ASN A 135 11.34 15.96 -6.87
C ASN A 135 10.32 16.76 -7.72
N GLN A 136 10.12 16.38 -8.98
CA GLN A 136 9.07 16.94 -9.84
C GLN A 136 7.76 16.14 -9.78
N GLN A 137 7.77 14.92 -9.23
CA GLN A 137 6.59 14.07 -9.11
C GLN A 137 5.89 14.32 -7.78
N ASP A 138 4.59 14.63 -7.84
CA ASP A 138 3.74 14.63 -6.64
C ASP A 138 3.32 13.18 -6.36
N CYS A 139 3.89 12.55 -5.33
CA CYS A 139 3.59 11.16 -4.97
C CYS A 139 2.17 10.99 -4.42
N GLN A 140 1.68 11.99 -3.70
CA GLN A 140 0.34 12.00 -3.11
C GLN A 140 -0.22 13.42 -3.14
N ARG A 141 -1.49 13.52 -3.54
CA ARG A 141 -2.27 14.75 -3.43
C ARG A 141 -2.95 14.77 -2.07
N VAL A 142 -2.83 15.89 -1.36
CA VAL A 142 -3.20 16.01 0.05
C VAL A 142 -4.42 16.92 0.16
N CYS A 143 -5.46 16.47 0.85
CA CYS A 143 -6.69 17.22 1.08
C CYS A 143 -6.88 17.59 2.54
N SER A 144 -7.93 18.35 2.83
CA SER A 144 -8.37 18.75 4.16
C SER A 144 -8.50 17.59 5.17
N LYS A 145 -8.83 16.39 4.69
CA LYS A 145 -8.99 15.15 5.49
C LYS A 145 -7.70 14.34 5.63
N SER A 146 -6.60 14.77 5.03
CA SER A 146 -5.32 14.08 5.17
C SER A 146 -4.70 14.31 6.54
N ARG A 147 -4.01 13.28 7.06
CA ARG A 147 -3.42 13.29 8.40
C ARG A 147 -2.04 13.93 8.40
N CYS A 148 -1.78 14.75 9.42
CA CYS A 148 -0.47 15.28 9.77
C CYS A 148 0.28 14.31 10.68
N PHE A 149 1.60 14.39 10.71
CA PHE A 149 2.47 13.69 11.65
C PHE A 149 2.08 13.89 13.13
N CYS A 150 1.42 14.99 13.46
CA CYS A 150 0.89 15.23 14.82
C CYS A 150 -0.35 14.41 15.17
N GLY A 151 -0.95 13.71 14.21
CA GLY A 151 -2.18 12.94 14.35
C GLY A 151 -3.45 13.68 13.92
N HIS A 152 -3.42 15.01 13.75
CA HIS A 152 -4.57 15.82 13.34
C HIS A 152 -4.69 16.00 11.82
N LEU A 153 -5.86 16.40 11.35
CA LEU A 153 -6.17 16.61 9.94
C LEU A 153 -5.69 17.97 9.42
N LEU A 154 -5.52 18.11 8.11
CA LEU A 154 -5.09 19.37 7.49
C LEU A 154 -6.06 20.53 7.79
N ASN A 155 -7.37 20.28 7.81
CA ASN A 155 -8.37 21.31 8.19
C ASN A 155 -8.34 21.73 9.68
N GLN A 156 -7.57 21.04 10.51
CA GLN A 156 -7.30 21.40 11.90
C GLN A 156 -5.96 22.15 12.05
N HIS A 157 -5.34 22.54 10.93
CA HIS A 157 -4.18 23.41 10.89
C HIS A 157 -4.57 24.78 10.34
N GLN A 158 -3.73 25.77 10.62
CA GLN A 158 -3.85 27.12 10.08
C GLN A 158 -4.04 27.08 8.58
N ARG A 159 -4.89 27.97 8.06
CA ARG A 159 -5.10 28.11 6.61
C ARG A 159 -3.89 28.77 5.97
N PHE A 160 -3.57 28.35 4.76
CA PHE A 160 -2.53 28.97 3.97
C PHE A 160 -2.96 30.37 3.51
N ASP A 161 -2.14 31.38 3.82
CA ASP A 161 -2.39 32.80 3.53
C ASP A 161 -1.57 33.33 2.34
N GLY A 162 -0.88 32.44 1.61
CA GLY A 162 0.01 32.80 0.51
C GLY A 162 1.40 33.28 0.93
N LYS A 163 1.68 33.40 2.23
CA LYS A 163 2.97 33.90 2.76
C LYS A 163 3.67 32.89 3.66
N ARG A 164 2.90 32.12 4.44
CA ARG A 164 3.45 31.18 5.43
C ARG A 164 3.31 29.74 4.95
N PRO A 165 4.40 29.05 4.60
CA PRO A 165 4.34 27.64 4.22
C PRO A 165 4.12 26.71 5.43
N PHE A 166 4.39 27.18 6.64
CA PHE A 166 4.27 26.39 7.87
C PHE A 166 2.90 26.61 8.51
N LEU A 167 2.02 25.64 8.33
CA LEU A 167 0.68 25.65 8.90
C LEU A 167 0.72 25.01 10.29
N GLY A 168 0.67 25.82 11.35
CA GLY A 168 0.61 25.31 12.73
C GLY A 168 -0.70 24.58 13.02
N CYS A 169 -0.69 23.58 13.89
CA CYS A 169 -1.92 22.90 14.31
C CYS A 169 -2.72 23.78 15.30
N GLU A 170 -4.03 23.90 15.09
CA GLU A 170 -4.92 24.73 15.92
C GLU A 170 -5.62 23.92 17.03
N GLU A 171 -5.39 22.61 17.07
CA GLU A 171 -5.90 21.74 18.13
C GLU A 171 -5.27 22.06 19.48
N ARG A 172 -6.11 22.14 20.51
CA ARG A 172 -5.70 22.55 21.85
C ARG A 172 -4.62 21.62 22.40
N GLY A 173 -3.49 22.20 22.78
CA GLY A 173 -2.36 21.46 23.36
C GLY A 173 -1.46 20.75 22.35
N CYS A 174 -1.68 20.91 21.04
CA CYS A 174 -0.77 20.38 20.02
C CYS A 174 0.44 21.31 19.83
N ALA A 175 1.66 20.77 19.94
CA ALA A 175 2.91 21.53 19.74
C ALA A 175 3.38 21.57 18.26
N CYS A 176 2.53 21.12 17.33
CA CYS A 176 2.87 21.03 15.91
C CYS A 176 2.91 22.42 15.25
N GLN A 177 4.05 22.79 14.68
CA GLN A 177 4.28 24.09 14.05
C GLN A 177 4.10 24.10 12.53
N ALA A 178 4.02 22.92 11.91
CA ALA A 178 3.90 22.79 10.46
C ALA A 178 3.19 21.48 10.11
N PHE A 179 2.21 21.57 9.21
CA PHE A 179 1.58 20.40 8.64
C PHE A 179 2.62 19.54 7.89
N LYS A 180 2.69 18.26 8.25
CA LYS A 180 3.59 17.27 7.65
C LYS A 180 2.77 16.03 7.34
N PHE A 181 2.42 15.85 6.07
CA PHE A 181 1.61 14.71 5.64
C PHE A 181 2.24 13.40 6.11
N VAL A 182 1.41 12.52 6.66
CA VAL A 182 1.77 11.15 6.98
C VAL A 182 0.71 10.22 6.39
N PRO A 183 1.11 9.15 5.67
CA PRO A 183 0.16 8.17 5.19
C PRO A 183 -0.69 7.61 6.34
N SER A 184 -2.00 7.58 6.11
CA SER A 184 -3.00 7.18 7.09
C SER A 184 -3.81 5.95 6.65
N ARG A 185 -3.56 5.47 5.43
CA ARG A 185 -4.11 4.23 4.90
C ARG A 185 -2.98 3.28 4.51
N PRO A 186 -3.12 1.96 4.73
CA PRO A 186 -2.13 0.98 4.26
C PRO A 186 -1.84 1.06 2.76
N GLU A 187 -2.85 1.39 1.96
CA GLU A 187 -2.77 1.44 0.51
C GLU A 187 -1.81 2.52 0.01
N GLU A 188 -1.71 3.66 0.72
CA GLU A 188 -0.80 4.78 0.42
C GLU A 188 0.69 4.39 0.55
N VAL A 189 0.97 3.28 1.24
CA VAL A 189 2.32 2.75 1.48
C VAL A 189 2.51 1.34 0.92
N GLY A 190 1.61 0.91 0.04
CA GLY A 190 1.68 -0.39 -0.62
C GLY A 190 1.34 -1.58 0.27
N GLU A 191 0.89 -1.37 1.50
CA GLU A 191 0.50 -2.42 2.46
C GLU A 191 -0.97 -2.85 2.32
N TYR A 192 -1.48 -2.90 1.08
CA TYR A 192 -2.89 -3.18 0.75
C TYR A 192 -3.39 -4.55 1.26
N TRP A 193 -2.50 -5.49 1.60
CA TRP A 193 -2.91 -6.77 2.19
C TRP A 193 -3.40 -6.63 3.64
N LEU A 194 -3.10 -5.51 4.33
CA LEU A 194 -3.55 -5.29 5.70
C LEU A 194 -5.07 -5.17 5.79
N VAL A 195 -5.71 -4.49 4.85
CA VAL A 195 -7.18 -4.31 4.86
C VAL A 195 -7.96 -5.60 4.63
N LYS A 196 -7.30 -6.62 4.07
CA LYS A 196 -7.89 -7.96 3.88
C LYS A 196 -7.92 -8.77 5.18
N ARG A 197 -7.23 -8.34 6.24
CA ARG A 197 -7.27 -9.01 7.55
C ARG A 197 -8.58 -8.71 8.26
N ARG A 198 -9.18 -9.75 8.84
CA ARG A 198 -10.50 -9.67 9.49
C ARG A 198 -10.53 -8.69 10.67
N ASP A 199 -9.44 -8.67 11.45
CA ASP A 199 -9.26 -7.88 12.66
C ASP A 199 -8.57 -6.54 12.41
N PHE A 200 -8.33 -6.17 11.15
CA PHE A 200 -7.74 -4.88 10.84
C PHE A 200 -8.74 -3.78 11.19
N ASP A 201 -8.28 -2.75 11.89
CA ASP A 201 -9.06 -1.52 12.07
C ASP A 201 -8.40 -0.40 11.28
N ARG A 202 -9.11 0.14 10.30
CA ARG A 202 -8.63 1.26 9.49
C ARG A 202 -8.42 2.51 10.35
N ALA A 203 -9.32 2.77 11.30
CA ALA A 203 -9.28 3.99 12.12
C ALA A 203 -8.09 4.01 13.07
N ALA A 204 -7.68 2.84 13.57
CA ALA A 204 -6.52 2.66 14.44
C ALA A 204 -5.18 2.56 13.67
N TYR A 205 -5.19 2.50 12.34
CA TYR A 205 -3.94 2.35 11.58
C TYR A 205 -3.04 3.57 11.75
N ARG A 206 -1.78 3.31 12.08
CA ARG A 206 -0.72 4.32 12.19
C ARG A 206 0.55 3.75 11.60
N VAL A 207 1.17 4.51 10.71
CA VAL A 207 2.48 4.12 10.18
C VAL A 207 3.53 4.08 11.28
N LYS A 208 4.49 3.17 11.10
CA LYS A 208 5.53 2.87 12.08
C LYS A 208 6.90 3.39 11.65
N CYS A 209 7.68 3.75 12.65
CA CYS A 209 9.11 3.95 12.54
C CYS A 209 9.82 2.58 12.55
N LYS A 210 11.07 2.52 12.09
CA LYS A 210 11.97 1.35 12.24
C LYS A 210 12.15 0.95 13.72
N CYS A 211 11.96 1.86 14.67
CA CYS A 211 11.93 1.56 16.10
C CYS A 211 10.65 0.83 16.56
N LYS A 212 9.72 0.53 15.63
CA LYS A 212 8.43 -0.16 15.80
C LYS A 212 7.33 0.65 16.47
N HIS A 213 7.64 1.84 16.97
CA HIS A 213 6.65 2.78 17.48
C HIS A 213 5.98 3.56 16.34
N THR A 214 4.75 4.02 16.57
CA THR A 214 3.97 4.80 15.61
C THR A 214 4.50 6.23 15.49
N HIS A 215 4.15 6.94 14.41
CA HIS A 215 4.52 8.36 14.25
C HIS A 215 4.01 9.23 15.42
N GLU A 216 2.82 8.96 15.96
CA GLU A 216 2.25 9.70 17.11
C GLU A 216 3.03 9.47 18.42
N GLN A 217 3.87 8.43 18.49
CA GLN A 217 4.79 8.18 19.61
C GLN A 217 6.14 8.89 19.45
N HIS A 218 6.31 9.71 18.41
CA HIS A 218 7.48 10.56 18.23
C HIS A 218 7.13 12.01 18.54
N GLU A 219 8.13 12.83 18.82
CA GLU A 219 7.94 14.27 18.97
C GLU A 219 7.38 14.86 17.68
N VAL A 220 6.36 15.72 17.80
CA VAL A 220 5.74 16.36 16.63
C VAL A 220 6.59 17.52 16.11
N HIS A 221 7.41 18.09 17.00
CA HIS A 221 8.35 19.18 16.75
C HIS A 221 9.37 19.24 17.91
N PRO A 222 10.63 19.60 17.67
CA PRO A 222 11.26 19.82 16.36
C PRO A 222 11.62 18.50 15.62
N PRO A 223 11.84 18.56 14.29
CA PRO A 223 12.58 17.52 13.59
C PRO A 223 13.94 17.26 14.28
N PRO A 224 14.45 16.02 14.31
CA PRO A 224 14.08 14.89 13.44
C PRO A 224 13.00 13.96 14.02
N PHE A 225 12.18 14.45 14.96
CA PHE A 225 11.05 13.71 15.57
C PHE A 225 11.53 12.53 16.40
N GLN A 226 12.16 12.81 17.54
CA GLN A 226 12.68 11.80 18.45
C GLN A 226 11.53 10.95 19.03
N CYS A 227 11.76 9.64 19.22
CA CYS A 227 10.78 8.76 19.84
C CYS A 227 10.63 9.07 21.34
N LYS A 228 9.38 9.20 21.81
CA LYS A 228 9.03 9.41 23.23
C LYS A 228 8.72 8.13 23.99
N ALA A 229 8.73 6.97 23.33
CA ALA A 229 8.41 5.71 23.99
C ALA A 229 9.47 5.39 25.06
N LYS A 230 9.02 5.01 26.26
CA LYS A 230 9.89 4.69 27.40
C LYS A 230 10.92 3.62 27.01
N GLY A 231 12.21 3.92 27.22
CA GLY A 231 13.31 3.00 26.92
C GLY A 231 13.69 2.90 25.43
N CYS A 232 13.13 3.75 24.56
CA CYS A 232 13.51 3.78 23.14
C CYS A 232 14.60 4.83 22.88
N GLY A 233 15.76 4.41 22.36
CA GLY A 233 16.87 5.30 21.96
C GLY A 233 16.76 5.87 20.54
N CYS A 234 15.58 5.84 19.92
CA CYS A 234 15.39 6.29 18.54
C CYS A 234 15.38 7.83 18.48
N SER A 235 16.45 8.41 17.90
CA SER A 235 16.64 9.85 17.80
C SER A 235 15.87 10.52 16.67
N ALA A 236 15.40 9.75 15.68
CA ALA A 236 14.74 10.29 14.48
C ALA A 236 13.67 9.35 13.95
N PHE A 237 12.53 9.90 13.50
CA PHE A 237 11.52 9.11 12.81
C PHE A 237 12.04 8.64 11.44
N THR A 238 12.25 7.33 11.32
CA THR A 238 12.63 6.68 10.07
C THR A 238 11.54 5.69 9.71
N SER A 239 10.81 5.90 8.61
CA SER A 239 9.70 5.02 8.22
C SER A 239 10.14 3.56 8.09
N ALA A 240 9.30 2.64 8.60
CA ALA A 240 9.39 1.21 8.35
C ALA A 240 8.71 0.79 7.02
N PHE A 241 8.14 1.77 6.32
CA PHE A 241 7.49 1.63 5.02
C PHE A 241 8.19 2.53 4.00
N VAL A 242 7.86 2.31 2.72
CA VAL A 242 8.25 3.16 1.59
C VAL A 242 7.00 3.68 0.89
N CYS A 243 7.14 4.81 0.18
CA CYS A 243 6.08 5.38 -0.63
C CYS A 243 5.67 4.42 -1.75
N ALA A 244 4.37 4.20 -1.94
CA ALA A 244 3.87 3.32 -3.01
C ALA A 244 4.17 3.84 -4.43
N ALA A 245 4.36 5.16 -4.59
CA ALA A 245 4.56 5.80 -5.90
C ALA A 245 6.04 5.85 -6.35
N CYS A 246 6.98 6.00 -5.41
CA CYS A 246 8.40 6.24 -5.74
C CYS A 246 9.40 5.37 -4.95
N GLU A 247 8.91 4.50 -4.07
CA GLU A 247 9.71 3.58 -3.23
C GLU A 247 10.71 4.26 -2.28
N LYS A 248 10.65 5.59 -2.14
CA LYS A 248 11.49 6.31 -1.17
C LYS A 248 10.86 6.28 0.23
N PRO A 249 11.68 6.29 1.30
CA PRO A 249 11.18 6.39 2.67
C PRO A 249 10.57 7.76 2.95
N TRP A 250 9.73 7.84 4.00
CA TRP A 250 8.96 9.04 4.34
C TRP A 250 9.83 10.28 4.62
N HIS A 251 11.00 10.10 5.25
CA HIS A 251 11.90 11.20 5.61
C HIS A 251 12.64 11.82 4.40
N LEU A 252 12.50 11.22 3.20
CA LEU A 252 12.98 11.80 1.94
C LEU A 252 11.85 12.44 1.14
N HIS A 253 10.75 12.79 1.82
CA HIS A 253 9.65 13.54 1.25
C HIS A 253 9.37 14.79 2.07
N GLU A 254 8.79 15.78 1.40
CA GLU A 254 8.27 16.98 2.02
C GLU A 254 6.80 17.18 1.64
N THR A 255 6.07 17.89 2.50
CA THR A 255 4.76 18.43 2.14
C THR A 255 4.99 19.83 1.60
N VAL A 256 4.56 20.08 0.37
CA VAL A 256 4.65 21.40 -0.26
C VAL A 256 3.26 21.95 -0.47
N ILE A 257 3.12 23.23 -0.16
CA ILE A 257 1.90 24.01 -0.37
C ILE A 257 2.28 25.08 -1.39
N GLU A 258 1.60 25.08 -2.52
CA GLU A 258 1.87 25.98 -3.65
C GLU A 258 0.56 26.63 -4.10
N THR A 259 0.61 27.90 -4.47
CA THR A 259 -0.45 28.54 -5.23
C THR A 259 -0.48 28.02 -6.66
N GLU A 260 -1.61 28.15 -7.33
CA GLU A 260 -1.73 27.82 -8.75
C GLU A 260 -0.72 28.59 -9.60
N ALA A 261 -0.48 29.87 -9.28
CA ALA A 261 0.48 30.71 -9.98
C ALA A 261 1.91 30.19 -9.86
N GLU A 262 2.33 29.78 -8.66
CA GLU A 262 3.65 29.16 -8.42
C GLU A 262 3.81 27.86 -9.21
N ARG A 263 2.77 27.01 -9.22
CA ARG A 263 2.80 25.76 -10.00
C ARG A 263 2.90 26.00 -11.50
N ARG A 264 2.11 26.95 -12.03
CA ARG A 264 2.18 27.33 -13.45
C ARG A 264 3.55 27.87 -13.82
N ALA A 265 4.13 28.75 -12.98
CA ALA A 265 5.47 29.29 -13.18
C ALA A 265 6.56 28.19 -13.16
N ALA A 266 6.37 27.15 -12.35
CA ALA A 266 7.24 25.98 -12.30
C ALA A 266 6.93 24.93 -13.39
N GLY A 267 5.98 25.18 -14.30
CA GLY A 267 5.59 24.24 -15.35
C GLY A 267 4.92 22.96 -14.83
N ARG A 268 4.30 23.00 -13.65
CA ARG A 268 3.65 21.85 -13.00
C ARG A 268 2.17 21.78 -13.37
N GLN A 269 1.62 20.58 -13.23
CA GLN A 269 0.20 20.29 -13.46
C GLN A 269 -0.70 21.10 -12.53
N VAL A 270 -1.82 21.60 -13.08
CA VAL A 270 -2.87 22.36 -12.38
C VAL A 270 -4.24 21.96 -12.93
N GLY A 271 -5.30 22.17 -12.14
CA GLY A 271 -6.68 21.83 -12.52
C GLY A 271 -6.85 20.34 -12.84
N GLU A 272 -7.57 20.03 -13.90
CA GLU A 272 -7.82 18.66 -14.36
C GLU A 272 -6.53 17.90 -14.71
N ALA A 273 -5.50 18.60 -15.18
CA ALA A 273 -4.20 17.99 -15.48
C ALA A 273 -3.49 17.50 -14.21
N TRP A 274 -3.93 17.89 -13.01
CA TRP A 274 -3.43 17.37 -11.75
C TRP A 274 -4.29 16.22 -11.21
N MET A 275 -5.29 15.71 -11.94
CA MET A 275 -6.04 14.52 -11.49
C MET A 275 -5.16 13.26 -11.38
N PRO A 276 -5.50 12.29 -10.50
CA PRO A 276 -4.90 10.96 -10.55
C PRO A 276 -5.04 10.36 -11.95
N PHE A 277 -3.94 9.77 -12.45
CA PHE A 277 -3.87 9.16 -13.78
C PHE A 277 -4.21 10.11 -14.94
N SER A 278 -3.91 11.41 -14.82
CA SER A 278 -4.11 12.40 -15.89
C SER A 278 -3.54 11.97 -17.26
N GLU A 279 -2.48 11.16 -17.24
CA GLU A 279 -1.78 10.57 -18.38
C GLU A 279 -2.45 9.31 -18.94
N LEU A 280 -3.39 8.72 -18.19
CA LEU A 280 -4.23 7.58 -18.55
C LEU A 280 -5.72 7.98 -18.41
N PRO A 281 -6.28 8.77 -19.34
CA PRO A 281 -7.58 9.42 -19.16
C PRO A 281 -8.72 8.45 -18.84
N GLU A 282 -8.72 7.25 -19.44
CA GLU A 282 -9.76 6.25 -19.17
C GLU A 282 -9.66 5.68 -17.75
N LEU A 283 -8.44 5.48 -17.24
CA LEU A 283 -8.23 5.06 -15.84
C LEU A 283 -8.56 6.21 -14.86
N SER A 284 -8.27 7.45 -15.24
CA SER A 284 -8.67 8.64 -14.47
C SER A 284 -10.19 8.74 -14.34
N LYS A 285 -10.94 8.51 -15.43
CA LYS A 285 -12.42 8.46 -15.41
C LYS A 285 -12.94 7.35 -14.49
N ILE A 286 -12.32 6.18 -14.48
CA ILE A 286 -12.67 5.09 -13.57
C ILE A 286 -12.42 5.52 -12.12
N ALA A 287 -11.28 6.11 -11.82
CA ALA A 287 -10.95 6.62 -10.48
C ALA A 287 -11.90 7.73 -10.01
N LEU A 288 -12.39 8.57 -10.93
CA LEU A 288 -13.34 9.65 -10.61
C LEU A 288 -14.76 9.12 -10.38
N THR A 289 -15.26 8.30 -11.30
CA THR A 289 -16.68 7.93 -11.35
C THR A 289 -16.99 6.63 -10.63
N GLY A 290 -16.06 5.67 -10.62
CA GLY A 290 -16.27 4.28 -10.21
C GLY A 290 -17.06 3.45 -11.22
N VAL A 291 -17.32 4.00 -12.42
CA VAL A 291 -17.95 3.29 -13.52
C VAL A 291 -16.87 2.54 -14.29
N ASP A 292 -17.06 1.23 -14.48
CA ASP A 292 -16.10 0.42 -15.23
C ASP A 292 -16.23 0.66 -16.74
N ASN A 293 -15.11 0.50 -17.43
CA ASN A 293 -15.06 0.44 -18.89
C ASN A 293 -14.40 -0.90 -19.29
N PRO A 294 -15.19 -1.87 -19.80
CA PRO A 294 -14.68 -3.22 -20.10
C PRO A 294 -13.67 -3.23 -21.25
N ASP A 295 -13.60 -2.18 -22.06
CA ASP A 295 -12.64 -2.08 -23.16
C ASP A 295 -11.22 -1.77 -22.66
N ILE A 296 -11.07 -1.34 -21.40
CA ILE A 296 -9.78 -1.01 -20.79
C ILE A 296 -9.18 -2.24 -20.12
N GLN A 297 -8.50 -3.10 -20.89
CA GLN A 297 -7.92 -4.35 -20.37
C GLN A 297 -6.42 -4.24 -20.09
N THR A 298 -5.73 -3.29 -20.72
CA THR A 298 -4.28 -3.06 -20.61
C THR A 298 -3.95 -1.58 -20.42
N LEU A 299 -2.72 -1.26 -20.02
CA LEU A 299 -2.23 0.12 -19.94
C LEU A 299 -2.37 0.87 -21.28
N ALA A 300 -2.15 0.16 -22.39
CA ALA A 300 -2.27 0.73 -23.74
C ALA A 300 -3.70 1.15 -24.08
N ASP A 301 -4.71 0.45 -23.56
CA ASP A 301 -6.12 0.81 -23.79
C ASP A 301 -6.52 2.07 -23.02
N ALA A 302 -5.80 2.38 -21.93
CA ALA A 302 -6.03 3.58 -21.13
C ALA A 302 -5.31 4.84 -21.64
N LEU A 303 -4.44 4.71 -22.65
CA LEU A 303 -3.68 5.81 -23.24
C LEU A 303 -4.46 6.55 -24.35
N PRO A 304 -4.17 7.86 -24.56
CA PRO A 304 -4.60 8.56 -25.77
C PRO A 304 -4.10 7.87 -27.05
N PRO A 305 -4.83 7.94 -28.19
CA PRO A 305 -4.46 7.24 -29.42
C PRO A 305 -3.02 7.45 -29.87
N GLU A 306 -2.54 8.70 -29.89
CA GLU A 306 -1.17 9.04 -30.28
C GLU A 306 -0.12 8.41 -29.35
N ALA A 307 -0.36 8.43 -28.04
CA ALA A 307 0.55 7.84 -27.06
C ALA A 307 0.54 6.30 -27.13
N ARG A 308 -0.63 5.71 -27.38
CA ARG A 308 -0.80 4.28 -27.61
C ARG A 308 0.01 3.82 -28.83
N GLU A 309 -0.11 4.52 -29.95
CA GLU A 309 0.64 4.21 -31.18
C GLU A 309 2.15 4.25 -30.95
N ARG A 310 2.64 5.28 -30.26
CA ARG A 310 4.07 5.40 -29.90
C ARG A 310 4.54 4.25 -29.03
N LEU A 311 3.79 3.90 -27.99
CA LEU A 311 4.12 2.79 -27.10
C LEU A 311 4.16 1.45 -27.85
N LEU A 312 3.20 1.20 -28.75
CA LEU A 312 3.17 -0.01 -29.57
C LEU A 312 4.36 -0.06 -30.54
N ALA A 313 4.75 1.06 -31.14
CA ALA A 313 5.92 1.14 -32.01
C ALA A 313 7.24 0.86 -31.25
N GLU A 314 7.39 1.39 -30.03
CA GLU A 314 8.55 1.14 -29.18
C GLU A 314 8.67 -0.34 -28.77
N GLN A 315 7.55 -0.99 -28.44
CA GLN A 315 7.51 -2.42 -28.10
C GLN A 315 7.89 -3.32 -29.29
N GLN A 316 7.47 -2.95 -30.51
CA GLN A 316 7.86 -3.67 -31.74
C GLN A 316 9.36 -3.51 -32.05
N GLY A 317 9.93 -2.32 -31.82
CA GLY A 317 11.37 -2.08 -31.97
C GLY A 317 12.21 -2.92 -31.01
N HIS A 318 11.77 -3.08 -29.76
CA HIS A 318 12.47 -3.89 -28.75
C HIS A 318 12.44 -5.40 -29.05
N GLN A 319 11.35 -5.92 -29.62
CA GLN A 319 11.28 -7.33 -30.04
C GLN A 319 12.23 -7.65 -31.21
N THR A 320 12.58 -6.66 -32.03
CA THR A 320 13.46 -6.84 -33.20
C THR A 320 14.96 -6.86 -32.81
N GLN A 321 15.31 -6.48 -31.57
CA GLN A 321 16.69 -6.42 -31.08
C GLN A 321 17.11 -7.58 -30.16
N LEU A 322 16.21 -8.52 -29.86
CA LEU A 322 16.57 -9.74 -29.12
C LEU A 322 17.39 -10.67 -30.03
N PRO A 323 18.63 -11.04 -29.67
CA PRO A 323 19.40 -11.99 -30.46
C PRO A 323 18.67 -13.33 -30.50
N GLY A 324 18.43 -13.83 -31.72
CA GLY A 324 17.78 -15.12 -31.94
C GLY A 324 18.49 -16.27 -31.20
N PRO A 325 17.79 -17.38 -30.92
CA PRO A 325 18.35 -18.47 -30.14
C PRO A 325 19.62 -18.99 -30.81
N SER A 326 20.73 -18.95 -30.07
CA SER A 326 21.99 -19.54 -30.51
C SER A 326 21.75 -21.02 -30.78
N LYS A 327 22.05 -21.46 -32.00
CA LYS A 327 21.98 -22.88 -32.35
C LYS A 327 23.03 -23.61 -31.50
N SER A 328 22.57 -24.27 -30.43
CA SER A 328 23.35 -25.26 -29.71
C SER A 328 23.81 -26.33 -30.70
N SER A 329 25.13 -26.41 -30.90
CA SER A 329 25.79 -27.43 -31.70
C SER A 329 25.50 -28.81 -31.11
N ARG A 330 24.97 -29.72 -31.92
CA ARG A 330 24.99 -31.16 -31.61
C ARG A 330 26.45 -31.61 -31.51
N LEU A 331 26.84 -32.10 -30.35
CA LEU A 331 27.97 -33.00 -30.18
C LEU A 331 27.51 -34.12 -29.24
N GLY A 332 27.62 -35.35 -29.74
CA GLY A 332 27.26 -36.57 -29.02
C GLY A 332 26.92 -37.70 -29.99
N GLN A 333 27.94 -38.20 -30.70
CA GLN A 333 28.08 -39.64 -30.95
C GLN A 333 28.75 -40.25 -29.73
#